data_AF-A0A920FY21-F1
#
_entry.id   AF-A0A920FY21-F1
#
_cell.length_a   1.000
_cell.length_b   1.000
_cell.length_c   1.000
_cell.angle_alpha   90.00
_cell.angle_beta   90.00
_cell.angle_gamma   90.00
#
_symmetry.space_group_name_H-M   'P 1'
#
loop_
_entity.id
_entity.type
_entity.pdbx_description
1 polymer ?
#
loop_
_entity_poly.entity_id
_entity_poly.type
_entity_poly.pdbx_seq_one_letter_code
_entity_poly.pdbx_strand_id
1 'polypeptide(L)'
;MAYISGQGPLLEDGTFAQGVVGKDLTLEIAQEHAQRCGLAILAALKNEIGDLNKVTQLIKLTGFVNCTNDFTKQPLVINGCSDLMKNVLAKKAFMLERQWE
;
A
#
# COMPACT_ATOMS: atom_id res chain seq x y z
N MET A 1 9.79 10.86 -13.54
CA MET A 1 8.63 10.53 -12.67
C MET A 1 8.17 9.13 -13.06
N ALA A 2 7.97 8.23 -12.09
CA ALA A 2 7.54 6.85 -12.36
C ALA A 2 6.05 6.71 -12.01
N TYR A 3 5.30 6.03 -12.88
CA TYR A 3 3.92 5.63 -12.62
C TYR A 3 3.88 4.11 -12.55
N ILE A 4 3.33 3.58 -11.46
CA ILE A 4 3.27 2.14 -11.21
C ILE A 4 1.82 1.72 -11.36
N SER A 5 1.58 0.72 -12.20
CA SER A 5 0.26 0.11 -12.37
C SER A 5 -0.26 -0.45 -11.05
N GLY A 6 -1.57 -0.66 -10.95
CA GLY A 6 -2.18 -1.25 -9.75
C GLY A 6 -1.51 -2.56 -9.36
N GLN A 7 -1.10 -2.67 -8.09
CA GLN A 7 -0.48 -3.86 -7.53
C GLN A 7 -1.44 -4.53 -6.55
N GLY A 8 -1.60 -5.85 -6.70
CA GLY A 8 -2.41 -6.67 -5.80
C GLY A 8 -1.60 -7.27 -4.64
N PRO A 9 -2.30 -7.82 -3.62
CA PRO A 9 -1.67 -8.45 -2.48
C PRO A 9 -1.17 -9.86 -2.84
N LEU A 10 -0.01 -9.94 -3.49
CA LEU A 10 0.61 -11.21 -3.87
C LEU A 10 1.06 -11.99 -2.63
N LEU A 11 0.64 -13.24 -2.54
CA LEU A 11 1.03 -14.20 -1.51
C LEU A 11 2.29 -14.95 -1.92
N GLU A 12 2.91 -15.64 -0.96
CA GLU A 12 4.17 -16.36 -1.17
C GLU A 12 4.03 -17.54 -2.15
N ASP A 13 2.82 -18.09 -2.26
CA ASP A 13 2.48 -19.16 -3.21
C ASP A 13 2.20 -18.65 -4.63
N GLY A 14 2.33 -17.33 -4.87
CA GLY A 14 2.06 -16.69 -6.15
C GLY A 14 0.58 -16.41 -6.43
N THR A 15 -0.31 -16.72 -5.49
CA THR A 15 -1.73 -16.35 -5.58
C THR A 15 -1.99 -14.94 -5.05
N PHE A 16 -3.16 -14.37 -5.34
CA PHE A 16 -3.57 -13.10 -4.78
C PHE A 16 -4.51 -13.31 -3.61
N ALA A 17 -4.27 -12.59 -2.52
CA ALA A 17 -5.22 -12.57 -1.41
C ALA A 17 -6.55 -11.95 -1.85
N GLN A 18 -7.67 -12.58 -1.47
CA GLN A 18 -9.02 -12.21 -1.89
C GLN A 18 -9.96 -12.08 -0.70
N GLY A 19 -11.08 -11.38 -0.91
CA GLY A 19 -12.14 -11.21 0.08
C GLY A 19 -12.73 -9.80 0.08
N VAL A 20 -13.83 -9.64 0.82
CA VAL A 20 -14.52 -8.37 1.06
C VAL A 20 -14.33 -7.96 2.52
N VAL A 21 -13.75 -6.79 2.77
CA VAL A 21 -13.57 -6.27 4.14
C VAL A 21 -14.93 -5.97 4.78
N GLY A 22 -15.11 -6.44 6.02
CA GLY A 22 -16.39 -6.35 6.72
C GLY A 22 -17.35 -7.52 6.44
N LYS A 23 -16.96 -8.46 5.57
CA LYS A 23 -17.67 -9.73 5.35
C LYS A 23 -16.72 -10.92 5.54
N ASP A 24 -15.69 -11.00 4.71
CA ASP A 24 -14.73 -12.10 4.68
C ASP A 24 -13.44 -11.75 5.45
N LEU A 25 -13.07 -10.46 5.48
CA LEU A 25 -11.82 -9.98 6.06
C LEU A 25 -12.06 -8.99 7.19
N THR A 26 -11.23 -9.06 8.23
CA THR A 26 -11.12 -8.02 9.26
C THR A 26 -10.31 -6.83 8.74
N LEU A 27 -10.33 -5.72 9.48
CA LEU A 27 -9.51 -4.55 9.16
C LEU A 27 -8.01 -4.90 9.18
N GLU A 28 -7.59 -5.66 10.19
CA GLU A 28 -6.19 -6.03 10.42
C GLU A 28 -5.65 -6.89 9.27
N ILE A 29 -6.41 -7.90 8.84
CA ILE A 29 -6.06 -8.72 7.67
C ILE A 29 -6.01 -7.86 6.41
N ALA A 30 -6.96 -6.94 6.23
CA ALA A 30 -6.95 -6.04 5.09
C ALA A 30 -5.73 -5.09 5.08
N GLN A 31 -5.26 -4.66 6.25
CA GLN A 31 -4.02 -3.87 6.38
C GLN A 31 -2.80 -4.68 5.96
N GLU A 32 -2.71 -5.95 6.36
CA GLU A 32 -1.65 -6.86 5.89
C GLU A 32 -1.68 -7.04 4.37
N HIS A 33 -2.87 -7.17 3.78
CA HIS A 33 -3.02 -7.22 2.32
C HIS A 33 -2.54 -5.91 1.68
N ALA A 34 -2.90 -4.75 2.22
CA ALA A 34 -2.43 -3.45 1.72
C ALA A 34 -0.89 -3.32 1.83
N GLN A 35 -0.29 -3.83 2.90
CA GLN A 35 1.17 -3.88 3.06
C GLN A 35 1.81 -4.74 1.95
N ARG A 36 1.21 -5.89 1.61
CA ARG A 36 1.68 -6.73 0.49
C ARG A 36 1.59 -6.00 -0.85
N CYS A 37 0.54 -5.23 -1.11
CA CYS A 37 0.48 -4.36 -2.30
C CYS A 37 1.65 -3.37 -2.31
N GLY A 38 1.98 -2.77 -1.16
CA GLY A 38 3.13 -1.86 -1.03
C GLY A 38 4.47 -2.53 -1.31
N LEU A 39 4.67 -3.77 -0.85
CA LEU A 39 5.86 -4.56 -1.18
C LEU A 39 5.97 -4.84 -2.69
N ALA A 40 4.85 -5.18 -3.35
CA ALA A 40 4.82 -5.39 -4.80
C ALA A 40 5.18 -4.11 -5.58
N ILE A 41 4.68 -2.94 -5.13
CA ILE A 41 5.05 -1.64 -5.70
C ILE A 41 6.56 -1.40 -5.59
N LEU A 42 7.13 -1.61 -4.39
CA LEU A 42 8.56 -1.42 -4.16
C LEU A 42 9.41 -2.41 -4.96
N ALA A 43 8.97 -3.67 -5.09
CA ALA A 43 9.64 -4.69 -5.88
C ALA A 43 9.66 -4.32 -7.38
N ALA A 44 8.50 -3.92 -7.93
CA ALA A 44 8.41 -3.48 -9.33
C ALA A 44 9.29 -2.25 -9.59
N LEU A 45 9.28 -1.28 -8.68
CA LEU A 45 10.12 -0.09 -8.80
C LEU A 45 11.60 -0.44 -8.73
N LYS A 46 12.01 -1.28 -7.77
CA LYS A 46 13.39 -1.74 -7.63
C LYS A 46 13.87 -2.51 -8.85
N ASN A 47 13.01 -3.33 -9.46
CA ASN A 47 13.34 -4.06 -10.69
C ASN A 47 13.67 -3.11 -11.84
N GLU A 48 12.94 -1.99 -11.95
CA GLU A 48 13.15 -1.01 -13.01
C GLU A 48 14.38 -0.11 -12.76
N ILE A 49 14.55 0.41 -11.54
CA ILE A 49 15.57 1.43 -11.24
C ILE A 49 16.83 0.86 -10.57
N GLY A 50 16.82 -0.42 -10.21
CA GLY A 50 17.87 -1.16 -9.48
C GLY A 50 17.96 -0.83 -7.99
N ASP A 51 17.94 0.46 -7.63
CA ASP A 51 18.12 0.93 -6.26
C ASP A 51 17.02 1.92 -5.85
N LEU A 52 16.28 1.59 -4.78
CA LEU A 52 15.23 2.42 -4.21
C LEU A 52 15.73 3.75 -3.64
N ASN A 53 17.02 3.89 -3.34
CA ASN A 53 17.59 5.17 -2.91
C ASN A 53 17.51 6.27 -3.98
N LYS A 54 17.34 5.89 -5.26
CA LYS A 54 17.10 6.82 -6.38
C LYS A 54 15.72 7.46 -6.33
N VAL A 55 14.79 6.91 -5.55
CA VAL A 55 13.50 7.56 -5.29
C VAL A 55 13.76 8.80 -4.47
N THR A 56 13.28 9.95 -4.95
CA THR A 56 13.41 11.24 -4.27
C THR A 56 12.17 11.59 -3.46
N GLN A 57 10.98 11.20 -3.94
CA GLN A 57 9.72 11.50 -3.29
C GLN A 57 8.61 10.53 -3.69
N LEU A 58 7.76 10.16 -2.73
CA LEU A 58 6.45 9.57 -3.02
C LEU A 58 5.43 10.70 -3.22
N ILE A 59 4.95 10.88 -4.46
CA ILE A 59 4.06 12.00 -4.81
C ILE A 59 2.61 11.69 -4.44
N LYS A 60 2.16 10.46 -4.70
CA LYS A 60 0.78 10.03 -4.50
C LYS A 60 0.71 8.52 -4.26
N LEU A 61 -0.15 8.11 -3.33
CA LEU A 61 -0.60 6.74 -3.15
C LEU A 61 -2.11 6.69 -3.35
N THR A 62 -2.59 5.76 -4.18
CA THR A 62 -4.04 5.54 -4.40
C THR A 62 -4.33 4.07 -4.10
N GLY A 63 -5.24 3.82 -3.17
CA GLY A 63 -5.64 2.47 -2.77
C GLY A 63 -7.12 2.24 -3.03
N PHE A 64 -7.45 1.05 -3.52
CA PHE A 64 -8.82 0.59 -3.69
C PHE A 64 -9.07 -0.57 -2.72
N VAL A 65 -10.15 -0.48 -1.94
CA VAL A 65 -10.50 -1.49 -0.94
C VAL A 65 -11.83 -2.10 -1.31
N ASN A 66 -11.84 -3.42 -1.53
CA ASN A 66 -13.08 -4.17 -1.72
C ASN A 66 -13.72 -4.41 -0.34
N CYS A 67 -14.82 -3.71 -0.05
CA CYS A 67 -15.47 -3.76 1.26
C CYS A 67 -16.99 -3.75 1.16
N THR A 68 -17.67 -4.10 2.25
CA THR A 68 -19.12 -3.94 2.35
C THR A 68 -19.51 -2.45 2.33
N ASN A 69 -20.77 -2.17 2.04
CA ASN A 69 -21.28 -0.79 1.98
C ASN A 69 -21.19 -0.08 3.34
N ASP A 70 -21.29 -0.82 4.44
CA ASP A 70 -21.25 -0.26 5.80
C ASP A 70 -19.82 -0.06 6.33
N PHE A 71 -18.81 -0.55 5.60
CA PHE A 71 -17.42 -0.36 5.99
C PHE A 71 -16.93 1.03 5.57
N THR A 72 -16.51 1.84 6.55
CA THR A 72 -16.09 3.24 6.35
C THR A 72 -14.64 3.50 6.79
N LYS A 73 -13.87 2.43 7.03
CA LYS A 73 -12.49 2.49 7.55
C LYS A 73 -11.44 2.21 6.47
N GLN A 74 -11.75 2.47 5.20
CA GLN A 74 -10.82 2.29 4.07
C GLN A 74 -9.48 3.01 4.28
N PRO A 75 -9.42 4.25 4.83
CA PRO A 75 -8.15 4.91 5.10
C PRO A 75 -7.25 4.09 6.05
N LEU A 76 -7.84 3.42 7.05
CA LEU A 76 -7.08 2.57 7.98
C LEU A 76 -6.51 1.34 7.28
N VAL A 77 -7.23 0.74 6.33
CA VAL A 77 -6.70 -0.36 5.50
C VAL A 77 -5.44 0.09 4.75
N ILE A 78 -5.52 1.25 4.09
CA ILE A 78 -4.41 1.78 3.28
C ILE A 78 -3.20 2.16 4.13
N ASN A 79 -3.36 2.42 5.44
CA ASN A 79 -2.22 2.65 6.33
C ASN A 79 -1.20 1.50 6.29
N GLY A 80 -1.63 0.26 6.10
CA GLY A 80 -0.70 -0.87 5.93
C GLY A 80 0.29 -0.66 4.78
N CYS A 81 -0.15 -0.06 3.67
CA CYS A 81 0.73 0.32 2.57
C CYS A 81 1.53 1.60 2.86
N SER A 82 0.90 2.65 3.36
CA SER A 82 1.59 3.95 3.53
C SER A 82 2.62 3.93 4.66
N ASP A 83 2.36 3.20 5.74
CA ASP A 83 3.31 3.04 6.84
C ASP A 83 4.54 2.24 6.38
N LEU A 84 4.35 1.22 5.54
CA LEU A 84 5.46 0.53 4.88
C LEU A 84 6.29 1.50 4.02
N MET A 85 5.64 2.31 3.17
CA MET A 85 6.35 3.28 2.32
C MET A 85 7.13 4.29 3.16
N LYS A 86 6.55 4.77 4.27
CA LYS A 86 7.22 5.66 5.22
C LYS A 86 8.46 5.00 5.83
N ASN A 87 8.36 3.72 6.21
CA ASN A 87 9.47 2.99 6.81
C ASN A 87 10.60 2.71 5.82
N VAL A 88 10.27 2.36 4.56
CA VAL A 88 11.27 1.99 3.54
C VAL A 88 11.90 3.21 2.86
N LEU A 89 11.11 4.23 2.52
CA LEU A 89 11.58 5.41 1.79
C LEU A 89 12.02 6.57 2.72
N ALA A 90 11.89 6.40 4.04
CA ALA A 90 12.24 7.38 5.06
C ALA A 90 11.60 8.77 4.83
N LYS A 91 12.28 9.88 5.19
CA LYS A 91 11.79 11.28 5.05
C LYS A 91 11.37 11.69 3.63
N LYS A 92 11.62 10.85 2.62
CA LYS A 92 11.20 11.08 1.22
C LYS A 92 9.73 10.71 0.98
N ALA A 93 9.12 9.93 1.88
CA ALA A 93 7.77 9.42 1.70
C ALA A 93 6.67 10.46 1.94
N PHE A 94 6.95 11.54 2.70
CA PHE A 94 5.91 12.47 3.15
C PHE A 94 6.44 13.90 3.33
N MET A 95 5.99 14.83 2.47
CA MET A 95 5.90 16.27 2.76
C MET A 95 4.44 16.63 3.07
N LEU A 96 3.81 15.84 3.95
CA LEU A 96 2.53 16.16 4.56
C LEU A 96 2.65 15.70 6.02
N GLU A 97 3.23 16.55 6.86
CA GLU A 97 2.97 16.46 8.29
C GLU A 97 1.44 16.45 8.49
N ARG A 98 0.96 15.47 9.25
CA ARG A 98 -0.46 15.28 9.56
C ARG A 98 -1.06 16.60 10.06
N GLN A 99 -1.96 17.21 9.29
CA GLN A 99 -2.79 18.35 9.71
C GLN A 99 -4.25 17.94 10.01
N TRP A 100 -4.46 16.74 10.55
CA TRP A 100 -5.80 16.29 10.92
C TRP A 100 -5.74 15.64 12.30
N GLU A 101 -5.91 16.49 13.33
CA GLU A 101 -6.45 16.14 14.64
C GLU A 101 -7.96 15.92 14.53
#